data_AF-A0A6B1KM03-F1
#
_entry.id   AF-A0A6B1KM03-F1
#
_cell.length_a   1.000
_cell.length_b   1.000
_cell.length_c   1.000
_cell.angle_alpha   90.00
_cell.angle_beta   90.00
_cell.angle_gamma   90.00
#
_symmetry.space_group_name_H-M   'P 1'
#
loop_
_entity.id
_entity.type
_entity.pdbx_description
1 polymer ?
#
loop_
_entity_poly.entity_id
_entity_poly.type
_entity_poly.pdbx_seq_one_letter_code
_entity_poly.pdbx_strand_id
1 'polypeptide(L)'
;VVEEVHAAGGVYIADEVQSGFARLGESMWGFSRHGVLPDIVTMGKPMGNGLPISGVVFRPEVCEEFGRNVRYFNTFGGSSIPVAAGAAVLDVFEKENVQQRVLENGNALRAGLREITKDSPYVAEVRG
;
A
#
# COMPACT_ATOMS: atom_id res chain seq x y z
N VAL A 1 -4.03 9.39 -16.97
CA VAL A 1 -5.14 8.92 -16.11
C VAL A 1 -5.37 9.88 -14.95
N VAL A 2 -4.40 10.11 -14.06
CA VAL A 2 -4.55 11.05 -12.94
C VAL A 2 -4.91 12.45 -13.44
N GLU A 3 -4.16 12.96 -14.43
CA GLU A 3 -4.43 14.26 -15.07
C GLU A 3 -5.85 14.34 -15.66
N GLU A 4 -6.30 13.29 -16.35
CA GLU A 4 -7.66 13.22 -16.92
C GLU A 4 -8.75 13.20 -15.84
N VAL A 5 -8.52 12.49 -14.73
CA VAL A 5 -9.43 12.47 -13.58
C VAL A 5 -9.54 13.87 -12.97
N HIS A 6 -8.41 14.55 -12.79
CA HIS A 6 -8.36 15.92 -12.28
C HIS A 6 -9.01 16.92 -13.24
N ALA A 7 -8.79 16.77 -14.55
CA ALA A 7 -9.43 17.61 -15.57
C ALA A 7 -10.96 17.46 -15.58
N ALA A 8 -11.47 16.29 -15.21
CA ALA A 8 -12.89 16.03 -15.03
C ALA A 8 -13.44 16.46 -13.65
N GLY A 9 -12.61 17.03 -12.77
CA GLY A 9 -12.98 17.44 -11.41
C GLY A 9 -13.07 16.29 -10.40
N GLY A 10 -12.52 15.12 -10.73
CA GLY A 10 -12.45 13.97 -9.83
C GLY A 10 -11.22 13.99 -8.92
N VAL A 11 -11.17 13.02 -7.99
CA VAL A 11 -10.02 12.75 -7.13
C VAL A 11 -9.42 11.39 -7.45
N TYR A 12 -8.10 11.27 -7.34
CA TYR A 12 -7.38 10.02 -7.51
C TYR A 12 -7.13 9.35 -6.16
N ILE A 13 -7.67 8.14 -6.00
CA ILE A 13 -7.52 7.31 -4.81
C ILE A 13 -6.54 6.17 -5.12
N ALA A 14 -5.41 6.15 -4.43
CA ALA A 14 -4.50 5.02 -4.45
C ALA A 14 -4.94 3.98 -3.41
N ASP A 15 -5.41 2.82 -3.88
CA ASP A 15 -5.65 1.67 -3.00
C ASP A 15 -4.33 0.95 -2.71
N GLU A 16 -3.74 1.27 -1.55
CA GLU A 16 -2.49 0.69 -1.07
C GLU A 16 -2.74 -0.44 -0.06
N VAL A 17 -3.97 -0.96 0.05
CA VAL A 17 -4.28 -2.05 0.98
C VAL A 17 -3.43 -3.28 0.66
N GLN A 18 -3.14 -3.57 -0.61
CA GLN A 18 -2.27 -4.69 -1.00
C GLN A 18 -0.82 -4.28 -1.29
N SER A 19 -0.64 -3.21 -2.06
CA SER A 19 0.67 -2.79 -2.60
C SER A 19 1.48 -1.94 -1.63
N GLY A 20 0.85 -1.38 -0.60
CA GLY A 20 1.51 -0.59 0.43
C GLY A 20 2.33 -1.43 1.39
N PHE A 21 2.95 -0.76 2.37
CA PHE A 21 3.87 -1.36 3.34
C PHE A 21 4.96 -2.21 2.66
N ALA A 22 5.67 -1.58 1.73
CA ALA A 22 6.84 -2.12 1.04
C ALA A 22 6.61 -3.43 0.29
N ARG A 23 5.36 -3.84 0.00
CA ARG A 23 5.04 -5.09 -0.69
C ARG A 23 5.80 -5.25 -2.02
N LEU A 24 6.05 -4.15 -2.71
CA LEU A 24 6.72 -4.12 -4.01
C LEU A 24 8.25 -3.97 -3.90
N GLY A 25 8.80 -3.79 -2.69
CA GLY A 25 10.24 -3.73 -2.42
C GLY A 25 10.91 -2.38 -2.72
N GLU A 26 10.67 -1.79 -3.89
CA GLU A 26 11.35 -0.55 -4.31
C GLU A 26 10.94 0.68 -3.47
N SER A 27 9.73 0.68 -2.94
CA SER A 27 9.15 1.80 -2.19
C SER A 27 8.16 1.32 -1.14
N MET A 28 7.92 2.13 -0.11
CA MET A 28 6.91 1.87 0.92
C MET A 28 5.49 1.78 0.34
N TRP A 29 5.20 2.55 -0.70
CA TRP A 29 3.88 2.64 -1.34
C TRP A 29 3.97 2.31 -2.82
N GLY A 30 2.94 1.65 -3.36
CA GLY A 30 2.88 1.21 -4.74
C GLY A 30 2.77 2.35 -5.75
N PHE A 31 2.02 3.40 -5.43
CA PHE A 31 1.82 4.57 -6.29
C PHE A 31 3.15 5.26 -6.68
N SER A 32 4.19 5.12 -5.87
CA SER A 32 5.52 5.68 -6.16
C SER A 32 6.12 5.12 -7.46
N ARG A 33 5.81 3.86 -7.82
CA ARG A 33 6.26 3.24 -9.08
C ARG A 33 5.69 3.91 -10.32
N HIS A 34 4.58 4.63 -10.15
CA HIS A 34 3.91 5.35 -11.22
C HIS A 34 4.25 6.84 -11.25
N GLY A 35 5.08 7.32 -10.31
CA GLY A 35 5.41 8.75 -10.19
C GLY A 35 4.20 9.63 -9.88
N VAL A 36 3.15 9.05 -9.28
CA VAL A 36 1.88 9.72 -8.98
C VAL A 36 1.89 10.19 -7.53
N LEU A 37 1.32 11.36 -7.28
CA LEU A 37 1.02 11.86 -5.93
C LEU A 37 -0.50 11.84 -5.71
N PRO A 38 -1.06 10.81 -5.03
CA PRO A 38 -2.50 10.65 -4.87
C PRO A 38 -3.17 11.77 -4.07
N ASP A 39 -4.48 11.89 -4.23
CA ASP A 39 -5.31 12.76 -3.39
C ASP A 39 -5.74 12.05 -2.11
N ILE A 40 -5.96 10.74 -2.23
CA ILE A 40 -6.35 9.85 -1.12
C ILE A 40 -5.53 8.57 -1.23
N VAL A 41 -5.07 8.04 -0.10
CA VAL A 41 -4.44 6.73 0.00
C VAL A 41 -5.21 5.89 1.00
N THR A 42 -5.65 4.68 0.62
CA THR A 42 -6.24 3.71 1.55
C THR A 42 -5.21 2.65 1.93
N MET A 43 -5.22 2.21 3.19
CA MET A 43 -4.27 1.23 3.69
C MET A 43 -4.91 0.33 4.76
N GLY A 44 -4.32 -0.83 5.01
CA GLY A 44 -4.83 -1.85 5.91
C GLY A 44 -3.91 -3.05 5.90
N LYS A 45 -4.44 -4.28 5.81
CA LYS A 45 -3.73 -5.56 5.69
C LYS A 45 -2.40 -5.60 6.48
N PRO A 46 -1.21 -5.33 5.90
CA PRO A 46 0.05 -5.40 6.66
C PRO A 46 0.12 -4.38 7.82
N MET A 47 -0.67 -3.31 7.81
CA MET A 47 -0.71 -2.26 8.82
C MET A 47 -0.88 -2.79 10.25
N GLY A 48 -1.68 -3.84 10.46
CA GLY A 48 -1.88 -4.44 11.80
C GLY A 48 -1.24 -5.81 11.96
N ASN A 49 -0.63 -6.35 10.90
CA ASN A 49 0.00 -7.68 10.85
C ASN A 49 -0.78 -8.78 11.61
N GLY A 50 -2.09 -8.89 11.34
CA GLY A 50 -3.00 -9.85 11.99
C GLY A 50 -4.04 -9.21 12.91
N LEU A 51 -3.82 -7.99 13.40
CA LEU A 51 -4.81 -7.23 14.15
C LEU A 51 -5.63 -6.30 13.21
N PRO A 52 -6.98 -6.24 13.34
CA PRO A 52 -7.79 -5.40 12.46
C PRO A 52 -7.49 -3.91 12.62
N ILE A 53 -6.91 -3.30 11.58
CA ILE A 53 -6.73 -1.86 11.44
C ILE A 53 -6.69 -1.49 9.96
N SER A 54 -7.27 -0.33 9.65
CA SER A 54 -7.15 0.32 8.36
C SER A 54 -6.93 1.81 8.56
N GLY A 55 -6.43 2.47 7.52
CA GLY A 55 -6.19 3.89 7.50
C GLY A 55 -6.58 4.48 6.16
N VAL A 56 -6.88 5.77 6.19
CA VAL A 56 -7.01 6.59 4.99
C VAL A 56 -6.24 7.88 5.22
N VAL A 57 -5.45 8.28 4.25
CA VAL A 57 -4.70 9.53 4.24
C VAL A 57 -5.25 10.38 3.11
N PHE A 58 -5.53 11.65 3.40
CA PHE A 58 -6.06 12.62 2.45
C PHE A 58 -5.05 13.74 2.26
N ARG A 59 -5.03 14.34 1.07
CA ARG A 59 -4.51 15.70 0.92
C ARG A 59 -5.31 16.67 1.81
N PRO A 60 -4.68 17.70 2.37
CA PRO A 60 -5.34 18.63 3.29
C PRO A 60 -6.65 19.20 2.75
N GLU A 61 -6.65 19.69 1.52
CA GLU A 61 -7.82 20.29 0.85
C GLU A 61 -8.99 19.30 0.68
N VAL A 62 -8.69 18.02 0.45
CA VAL A 62 -9.71 16.96 0.33
C VAL A 62 -10.25 16.59 1.70
N CYS A 63 -9.40 16.54 2.72
CA CYS A 63 -9.79 16.28 4.11
C CYS A 63 -10.73 17.37 4.64
N GLU A 64 -10.41 18.64 4.38
CA GLU A 64 -11.24 19.78 4.77
C GLU A 64 -12.62 19.71 4.14
N GLU A 65 -12.70 19.47 2.83
CA GLU A 65 -13.98 19.38 2.11
C GLU A 65 -14.81 18.18 2.59
N PHE A 66 -14.18 17.03 2.80
CA PHE A 66 -14.84 15.86 3.37
C PHE A 66 -15.39 16.15 4.77
N GLY A 67 -14.59 16.76 5.65
CA GLY A 67 -15.00 17.07 7.02
C GLY A 67 -16.14 18.10 7.10
N ARG A 68 -16.18 19.07 6.19
CA ARG A 68 -17.27 20.05 6.11
C ARG A 68 -18.60 19.38 5.74
N ASN A 69 -18.58 18.53 4.72
CA ASN A 69 -19.80 18.08 4.05
C ASN A 69 -20.26 16.67 4.45
N VAL A 70 -19.37 15.83 4.98
CA VAL A 70 -19.67 14.44 5.30
C VAL A 70 -19.59 14.23 6.81
N ARG A 71 -20.58 13.55 7.37
CA ARG A 71 -20.54 13.06 8.75
C ARG A 71 -20.11 11.60 8.72
N TYR A 72 -18.90 11.35 9.21
CA TYR A 72 -18.32 10.02 9.29
C TYR A 72 -17.86 9.73 10.71
N PHE A 73 -18.13 8.52 11.18
CA PHE A 73 -17.78 8.05 12.52
C PHE A 73 -17.49 6.55 12.50
N ASN A 74 -16.58 6.11 13.36
CA ASN A 74 -16.27 4.70 13.59
C ASN A 74 -16.08 4.46 15.10
N THR A 75 -16.87 3.55 15.67
CA THR A 75 -16.81 3.18 17.10
C THR A 75 -15.42 2.74 17.54
N PHE A 76 -14.70 2.03 16.67
CA PHE A 76 -13.36 1.49 16.95
C PHE A 76 -12.24 2.28 16.27
N GLY A 77 -12.57 3.34 15.52
CA GLY A 77 -11.58 4.19 14.88
C GLY A 77 -10.64 4.81 15.90
N GLY A 78 -9.33 4.60 15.75
CA GLY A 78 -8.32 5.12 16.68
C GLY A 78 -8.20 4.35 18.00
N SER A 79 -8.73 3.13 18.09
CA SER A 79 -8.54 2.27 19.27
C SER A 79 -7.06 2.00 19.55
N SER A 80 -6.63 2.14 20.81
CA SER A 80 -5.20 2.11 21.18
C SER A 80 -4.50 0.80 20.88
N ILE A 81 -5.19 -0.35 20.99
CA ILE A 81 -4.58 -1.68 20.76
C ILE A 81 -4.23 -1.87 19.26
N PRO A 82 -5.16 -1.69 18.30
CA PRO A 82 -4.84 -1.64 16.87
C PRO A 82 -3.72 -0.66 16.51
N VAL A 83 -3.75 0.55 17.07
CA VAL A 83 -2.74 1.58 16.79
C VAL A 83 -1.36 1.15 17.30
N ALA A 84 -1.28 0.59 18.52
CA ALA A 84 -0.01 0.09 19.08
C ALA A 84 0.56 -1.07 18.26
N ALA A 85 -0.27 -1.98 17.75
CA ALA A 85 0.19 -3.03 16.84
C ALA A 85 0.75 -2.45 15.54
N GLY A 86 0.08 -1.45 14.96
CA GLY A 86 0.60 -0.79 13.76
C GLY A 86 1.90 -0.04 13.98
N ALA A 87 2.08 0.61 15.13
CA ALA A 87 3.36 1.20 15.50
C ALA A 87 4.46 0.13 15.63
N ALA A 88 4.18 -1.00 16.29
CA ALA A 88 5.12 -2.11 16.40
C ALA A 88 5.50 -2.73 15.03
N VAL A 89 4.55 -2.76 14.08
CA VAL A 89 4.85 -3.17 12.69
C VAL A 89 5.86 -2.21 12.05
N LEU A 90 5.66 -0.90 12.16
CA LEU A 90 6.58 0.09 11.59
C LEU A 90 7.97 0.02 12.23
N ASP A 91 8.05 -0.19 13.54
CA ASP A 91 9.31 -0.45 14.26
C ASP A 91 10.07 -1.64 13.67
N VAL A 92 9.39 -2.75 13.38
CA VAL A 92 10.00 -3.94 12.76
C VAL A 92 10.46 -3.63 11.34
N PHE A 93 9.66 -2.89 10.57
CA PHE A 93 10.03 -2.47 9.22
C PHE A 93 11.36 -1.73 9.17
N GLU A 94 11.56 -0.80 10.11
CA GLU A 94 12.80 -0.05 10.26
C GLU A 94 13.95 -0.92 10.79
N LYS A 95 13.75 -1.58 11.94
CA LYS A 95 14.81 -2.35 12.62
C LYS A 95 15.34 -3.52 11.80
N GLU A 96 14.47 -4.17 11.03
CA GLU A 96 14.82 -5.37 10.26
C GLU A 96 15.05 -5.10 8.78
N ASN A 97 15.03 -3.85 8.34
CA ASN A 97 15.14 -3.46 6.92
C ASN A 97 14.18 -4.26 6.02
N VAL A 98 12.91 -4.36 6.44
CA VAL A 98 11.92 -5.24 5.79
C VAL A 98 11.77 -4.92 4.31
N GLN A 99 11.75 -3.64 3.94
CA GLN A 99 11.64 -3.21 2.54
C GLN A 99 12.77 -3.79 1.67
N GLN A 100 14.02 -3.67 2.12
CA GLN A 100 15.19 -4.19 1.40
C GLN A 100 15.12 -5.71 1.27
N ARG A 101 14.73 -6.42 2.34
CA ARG A 101 14.55 -7.87 2.33
C ARG A 101 13.44 -8.31 1.37
N VAL A 102 12.34 -7.55 1.29
CA VAL A 102 11.27 -7.82 0.32
C VAL A 102 11.79 -7.66 -1.11
N LEU A 103 12.57 -6.61 -1.39
CA LEU A 103 13.17 -6.39 -2.70
C LEU A 103 14.10 -7.54 -3.11
N GLU A 104 15.04 -7.91 -2.23
CA GLU A 104 16.03 -8.97 -2.48
C GLU A 104 15.36 -10.34 -2.67
N ASN A 105 14.48 -10.72 -1.73
CA ASN A 105 13.81 -12.01 -1.78
C ASN A 105 12.81 -12.08 -2.94
N GLY A 106 12.12 -10.98 -3.25
CA GLY A 106 11.21 -10.88 -4.40
C GLY A 106 11.95 -11.10 -5.72
N ASN A 107 13.11 -10.47 -5.88
CA ASN A 107 13.96 -10.65 -7.06
C ASN A 107 14.47 -12.09 -7.17
N ALA A 108 14.97 -12.67 -6.07
CA ALA A 108 15.44 -14.05 -6.04
C ALA A 108 14.32 -15.05 -6.39
N LEU A 109 13.12 -14.89 -5.79
CA LEU A 109 11.96 -15.72 -6.08
C LEU A 109 11.55 -15.63 -7.54
N ARG A 110 11.47 -14.41 -8.09
CA ARG A 110 11.10 -14.20 -9.49
C ARG A 110 12.11 -14.83 -10.45
N ALA A 111 13.41 -14.68 -10.18
CA ALA A 111 14.46 -15.29 -10.97
C ALA A 111 14.38 -16.83 -10.93
N GLY A 112 14.20 -17.41 -9.75
CA GLY A 112 14.04 -18.86 -9.58
C GLY A 112 12.80 -19.39 -10.31
N LEU A 113 11.65 -18.71 -10.19
CA LEU A 113 10.43 -19.08 -10.90
C LEU A 113 10.60 -19.01 -12.42
N ARG A 114 11.27 -17.98 -12.93
CA ARG A 114 11.58 -17.87 -14.37
C ARG A 114 12.48 -19.01 -14.84
N GLU A 115 13.51 -19.35 -14.07
CA GLU A 115 14.44 -20.43 -14.44
C GLU A 115 13.74 -21.79 -14.50
N ILE A 116 12.96 -22.15 -13.48
CA ILE A 116 12.29 -23.46 -13.44
C ILE A 116 11.15 -23.59 -14.46
N THR A 117 10.63 -22.46 -14.95
CA THR A 117 9.50 -22.44 -15.90
C THR A 117 9.91 -22.09 -17.34
N LYS A 118 11.19 -21.79 -17.60
CA LYS A 118 11.68 -21.23 -18.87
C LYS A 118 11.26 -22.02 -20.12
N ASP A 119 11.21 -23.35 -20.02
CA ASP A 119 10.86 -24.27 -21.12
C ASP A 119 9.52 -24.99 -20.86
N SER A 120 8.75 -24.58 -19.86
CA SER A 120 7.50 -25.24 -19.49
C SER A 120 6.39 -24.88 -20.48
N PRO A 121 5.78 -25.86 -21.18
CA PRO A 121 4.63 -25.59 -22.04
C PRO A 121 3.36 -25.25 -21.23
N TYR A 122 3.40 -25.42 -19.90
CA TYR A 122 2.25 -25.21 -19.01
C TYR A 122 2.25 -23.84 -18.33
N VAL A 123 3.36 -23.08 -18.42
CA VAL A 123 3.48 -21.77 -17.77
C VAL A 123 3.62 -20.71 -18.85
N ALA A 124 2.61 -19.85 -18.96
CA ALA A 124 2.62 -18.77 -19.95
C ALA A 124 3.51 -17.59 -19.55
N GLU A 125 3.48 -17.19 -18.28
CA GLU A 125 4.22 -16.00 -17.81
C GLU A 125 4.43 -15.99 -16.29
N VAL A 126 5.60 -15.50 -15.85
CA VAL A 126 5.89 -15.18 -14.44
C VAL A 126 5.78 -13.67 -14.22
N ARG A 127 4.72 -13.26 -13.51
CA ARG A 127 4.39 -11.84 -13.20
C ARG A 127 4.58 -11.54 -11.73
N GLY A 128 4.65 -10.25 -11.42
CA GLY A 128 4.94 -9.71 -10.08
C GLY A 128 5.72 -8.42 -10.16
#